data_AF-A0A9P6G9P6-F1
#
_entry.id   AF-A0A9P6G9P6-F1
#
_cell.length_a   1.000
_cell.length_b   1.000
_cell.length_c   1.000
_cell.angle_alpha   90.00
_cell.angle_beta   90.00
_cell.angle_gamma   90.00
#
_symmetry.space_group_name_H-M   'P 1'
#
loop_
_entity.id
_entity.type
_entity.pdbx_description
1 polymer ?
#
loop_
_entity_poly.entity_id
_entity_poly.type
_entity_poly.pdbx_seq_one_letter_code
_entity_poly.pdbx_strand_id
1 'polypeptide(L)'
;MLSMPRPRALFVAVGFVFITLITFYSSLSGSSVSQRTFDVDLEVALDVAQESSNTRGFHLLTTATGNDLNVCRLLLSAAVLSYPPTVLLAWKGEGDFDAAETHLAKVRAPLRYFDTLPKSSEDDLVLLIDGYDVIFQLGPDVLLQRYHEVVKASNERLEGQFGAEHVKKHNMYTTILFGPDVLCYPVDFRRPACWIVPESTLPRNAFGSETDKNDEHRRPRWLNSGTMLGPVKDLRRLFEATMDKVNQTWDPEFYGRNSDQMYLADIWADQEFVRMTSTGQNATIPLPDQVPDEVKPDVFTPAPEVREKAEQHIGIDYESRMFQTVALFYDILQWATFDRPRTFVTKDEIHQFSLKLPKDVEQSKAPYRALDQWGWGNAWLKRRSWKDVPLGINTVTKNMFPIIHFTGLKNYRDEWWDRMWFFPHAEKLLKAKPDRTVITTLDGDDWVPYLPYGKQSARGDAWADQGELLNWDALCGEHESALYNGWRPPPPEPEPEKEGQQEKHEEEKKDGKQDGKQDE
;
A
#
# COMPACT_ATOMS: atom_id res chain seq x y z
N MET A 1 80.90 -34.20 5.04
CA MET A 1 79.54 -34.02 5.59
C MET A 1 79.49 -32.71 6.33
N LEU A 2 78.88 -31.68 5.75
CA LEU A 2 78.27 -30.52 6.42
C LEU A 2 77.42 -29.84 5.34
N SER A 3 76.11 -29.90 5.54
CA SER A 3 75.08 -29.54 4.57
C SER A 3 74.89 -28.03 4.53
N MET A 4 75.03 -27.42 3.34
CA MET A 4 74.64 -26.04 3.09
C MET A 4 73.11 -25.91 3.14
N PRO A 5 72.54 -24.97 3.90
CA PRO A 5 71.10 -24.77 3.96
C PRO A 5 70.56 -24.16 2.66
N ARG A 6 69.41 -24.69 2.22
CA ARG A 6 68.68 -24.32 1.01
C ARG A 6 68.23 -22.84 1.03
N PRO A 7 68.19 -22.16 -0.13
CA PRO A 7 67.91 -20.72 -0.25
C PRO A 7 66.49 -20.28 0.13
N ARG A 8 65.62 -21.18 0.60
CA ARG A 8 64.24 -20.86 1.02
C ARG A 8 64.14 -20.36 2.46
N ALA A 9 65.14 -20.61 3.31
CA ALA A 9 65.12 -20.15 4.71
C ALA A 9 65.54 -18.68 4.88
N LEU A 10 66.32 -18.13 3.94
CA LEU A 10 66.78 -16.74 4.00
C LEU A 10 65.67 -15.74 3.61
N PHE A 11 64.78 -16.11 2.67
CA PHE A 11 63.68 -15.23 2.22
C PHE A 11 62.56 -15.08 3.26
N VAL A 12 62.31 -16.11 4.07
CA VAL A 12 61.29 -16.04 5.14
C VAL A 12 61.77 -15.15 6.28
N ALA A 13 63.07 -15.19 6.61
CA ALA A 13 63.65 -14.33 7.65
C ALA A 13 63.65 -12.83 7.24
N VAL A 14 63.95 -12.52 5.98
CA VAL A 14 63.92 -11.12 5.48
C VAL A 14 62.47 -10.60 5.38
N GLY A 15 61.51 -11.45 5.00
CA GLY A 15 60.09 -11.08 4.94
C GLY A 15 59.48 -10.75 6.31
N PHE A 16 59.81 -11.52 7.36
CA PHE A 16 59.32 -11.25 8.71
C PHE A 16 59.91 -9.96 9.31
N VAL A 17 61.17 -9.63 9.00
CA VAL A 17 61.80 -8.37 9.43
C VAL A 17 61.18 -7.16 8.72
N PHE A 18 60.79 -7.29 7.45
CA PHE A 18 60.09 -6.22 6.72
C PHE A 18 58.69 -5.96 7.27
N ILE A 19 57.92 -7.01 7.57
CA ILE A 19 56.56 -6.88 8.13
C ILE A 19 56.60 -6.28 9.54
N THR A 20 57.57 -6.68 10.37
CA THR A 20 57.74 -6.10 11.71
C THR A 20 58.25 -4.65 11.66
N LEU A 21 59.08 -4.27 10.69
CA LEU A 21 59.47 -2.87 10.49
C LEU A 21 58.30 -2.01 10.00
N ILE A 22 57.43 -2.53 9.14
CA ILE A 22 56.23 -1.81 8.66
C ILE A 22 55.23 -1.61 9.80
N THR A 23 54.97 -2.63 10.62
CA THR A 23 54.06 -2.52 11.77
C THR A 23 54.62 -1.64 12.88
N PHE A 24 55.95 -1.61 13.05
CA PHE A 24 56.58 -0.70 14.02
C PHE A 24 56.60 0.74 13.50
N TYR A 25 56.80 0.96 12.20
CA TYR A 25 56.74 2.30 11.59
C TYR A 25 55.31 2.87 11.64
N SER A 26 54.29 2.07 11.32
CA SER A 26 52.88 2.50 11.42
C SER A 26 52.42 2.75 12.87
N SER A 27 53.03 2.10 13.86
CA SER A 27 52.79 2.40 15.28
C SER A 27 53.52 3.65 15.78
N LEU A 28 54.61 4.08 15.14
CA LEU A 28 55.38 5.28 15.52
C LEU A 28 54.97 6.53 14.73
N SER A 29 54.49 6.39 13.50
CA SER A 29 53.86 7.46 12.74
C SER A 29 52.35 7.43 12.97
N GLY A 30 51.88 8.11 14.04
CA GLY A 30 50.47 8.28 14.36
C GLY A 30 49.67 8.93 13.21
N SER A 31 49.31 8.13 12.22
CA SER A 31 48.56 8.51 11.04
C SER A 31 47.23 7.78 11.13
N SER A 32 46.19 8.47 11.60
CA SER A 32 44.82 8.00 11.68
C SER A 32 44.16 7.95 10.28
N VAL A 33 44.83 7.32 9.32
CA VAL A 33 44.29 7.07 7.99
C VAL A 33 43.87 5.61 7.94
N SER A 34 42.65 5.39 7.44
CA SER A 34 42.11 4.10 7.03
C SER A 34 41.33 3.27 8.06
N GLN A 35 40.20 3.82 8.46
CA GLN A 35 39.01 3.00 8.75
C GLN A 35 37.80 3.58 7.99
N ARG A 36 37.64 4.92 8.01
CA ARG A 36 36.65 5.63 7.18
C ARG A 36 36.83 5.46 5.66
N THR A 37 38.06 5.42 5.16
CA THR A 37 38.30 5.27 3.71
C THR A 37 37.96 3.85 3.24
N PHE A 38 38.19 2.83 4.07
CA PHE A 38 37.84 1.43 3.74
C PHE A 38 36.32 1.21 3.74
N ASP A 39 35.59 1.83 4.68
CA ASP A 39 34.11 1.78 4.68
C ASP A 39 33.53 2.49 3.45
N VAL A 40 34.07 3.68 3.11
CA VAL A 40 33.64 4.42 1.91
C VAL A 40 33.97 3.66 0.61
N ASP A 41 35.14 3.03 0.51
CA ASP A 41 35.52 2.27 -0.68
C ASP A 41 34.68 0.97 -0.83
N LEU A 42 34.24 0.36 0.27
CA LEU A 42 33.37 -0.82 0.26
C LEU A 42 31.91 -0.45 -0.07
N GLU A 43 31.41 0.66 0.46
CA GLU A 43 30.08 1.21 0.17
C GLU A 43 29.98 1.63 -1.29
N VAL A 44 31.00 2.31 -1.83
CA VAL A 44 31.10 2.64 -3.26
C VAL A 44 31.22 1.39 -4.13
N ALA A 45 31.97 0.37 -3.70
CA ALA A 45 32.09 -0.88 -4.46
C ALA A 45 30.79 -1.71 -4.44
N LEU A 46 30.03 -1.68 -3.36
CA LEU A 46 28.69 -2.29 -3.25
C LEU A 46 27.67 -1.54 -4.10
N ASP A 47 27.69 -0.20 -4.08
CA ASP A 47 26.84 0.63 -4.93
C ASP A 47 27.12 0.39 -6.42
N VAL A 48 28.40 0.34 -6.82
CA VAL A 48 28.79 0.04 -8.21
C VAL A 48 28.44 -1.39 -8.61
N ALA A 49 28.57 -2.37 -7.69
CA ALA A 49 28.18 -3.75 -7.96
C ALA A 49 26.65 -3.89 -8.10
N GLN A 50 25.87 -3.14 -7.32
CA GLN A 50 24.41 -3.13 -7.38
C GLN A 50 23.89 -2.38 -8.62
N GLU A 51 24.52 -1.26 -9.01
CA GLU A 51 24.26 -0.58 -10.30
C GLU A 51 24.56 -1.47 -11.52
N SER A 52 25.52 -2.40 -11.41
CA SER A 52 25.87 -3.37 -12.46
C SER A 52 24.98 -4.62 -12.47
N SER A 53 24.17 -4.83 -11.43
CA SER A 53 23.29 -5.97 -11.31
C SER A 53 21.88 -5.59 -11.75
N ASN A 54 21.25 -6.41 -12.57
CA ASN A 54 19.83 -6.25 -12.92
C ASN A 54 18.90 -6.65 -11.74
N THR A 55 19.29 -6.40 -10.49
CA THR A 55 18.51 -6.78 -9.31
C THR A 55 17.94 -5.53 -8.66
N ARG A 56 16.62 -5.50 -8.44
CA ARG A 56 15.92 -4.36 -7.84
C ARG A 56 15.15 -4.80 -6.60
N GLY A 57 15.23 -3.99 -5.54
CA GLY A 57 14.53 -4.21 -4.28
C GLY A 57 13.05 -3.88 -4.39
N PHE A 58 12.22 -4.69 -3.75
CA PHE A 58 10.82 -4.37 -3.47
C PHE A 58 10.62 -4.22 -1.97
N HIS A 59 10.18 -3.04 -1.53
CA HIS A 59 9.96 -2.69 -0.14
C HIS A 59 8.47 -2.69 0.18
N LEU A 60 8.11 -3.10 1.41
CA LEU A 60 6.78 -2.97 1.96
C LEU A 60 6.82 -2.11 3.22
N LEU A 61 6.21 -0.92 3.15
CA LEU A 61 6.15 0.04 4.24
C LEU A 61 4.70 0.25 4.67
N THR A 62 4.47 0.36 5.97
CA THR A 62 3.15 0.72 6.50
C THR A 62 3.27 1.56 7.75
N THR A 63 2.33 2.48 7.98
CA THR A 63 2.31 3.28 9.20
C THR A 63 1.53 2.54 10.29
N ALA A 64 2.17 2.27 11.43
CA ALA A 64 1.54 1.63 12.59
C ALA A 64 2.17 2.14 13.88
N THR A 65 1.36 2.48 14.89
CA THR A 65 1.85 3.06 16.16
C THR A 65 1.93 2.06 17.29
N GLY A 66 1.33 0.87 17.14
CA GLY A 66 1.35 -0.16 18.18
C GLY A 66 0.75 -1.48 17.74
N ASN A 67 0.68 -2.40 18.71
CA ASN A 67 0.09 -3.71 18.55
C ASN A 67 -1.44 -3.56 18.37
N ASP A 68 -1.97 -4.04 17.24
CA ASP A 68 -3.39 -4.00 16.93
C ASP A 68 -3.79 -5.20 16.05
N LEU A 69 -5.01 -5.71 16.26
CA LEU A 69 -5.53 -6.84 15.49
C LEU A 69 -5.47 -6.60 13.98
N ASN A 70 -5.75 -5.39 13.50
CA ASN A 70 -5.78 -5.08 12.08
C ASN A 70 -4.38 -4.94 11.49
N VAL A 71 -3.42 -4.39 12.26
CA VAL A 71 -1.99 -4.44 11.88
C VAL A 71 -1.56 -5.90 11.75
N CYS A 72 -1.98 -6.77 12.66
CA CYS A 72 -1.69 -8.19 12.57
C CYS A 72 -2.37 -8.90 11.38
N ARG A 73 -3.58 -8.49 10.96
CA ARG A 73 -4.21 -8.98 9.72
C ARG A 73 -3.40 -8.60 8.49
N LEU A 74 -2.91 -7.36 8.43
CA LEU A 74 -2.03 -6.88 7.37
C LEU A 74 -0.74 -7.72 7.34
N LEU A 75 -0.03 -7.81 8.46
CA LEU A 75 1.23 -8.56 8.57
C LEU A 75 1.05 -10.04 8.19
N LEU A 76 -0.02 -10.69 8.69
CA LEU A 76 -0.31 -12.07 8.36
C LEU A 76 -0.56 -12.27 6.87
N SER A 77 -1.44 -11.46 6.27
CA SER A 77 -1.79 -11.59 4.86
C SER A 77 -0.59 -11.33 3.95
N ALA A 78 0.22 -10.30 4.24
CA ALA A 78 1.47 -10.02 3.55
C ALA A 78 2.47 -11.20 3.66
N ALA A 79 2.68 -11.71 4.87
CA ALA A 79 3.63 -12.78 5.14
C ALA A 79 3.23 -14.11 4.47
N VAL A 80 1.94 -14.45 4.47
CA VAL A 80 1.40 -15.64 3.80
C VAL A 80 1.62 -15.56 2.28
N LEU A 81 1.45 -14.37 1.70
CA LEU A 81 1.63 -14.10 0.27
C LEU A 81 3.10 -13.88 -0.12
N SER A 82 4.02 -13.96 0.84
CA SER A 82 5.47 -13.78 0.65
C SER A 82 5.83 -12.39 0.10
N TYR A 83 5.13 -11.36 0.57
CA TYR A 83 5.61 -9.98 0.46
C TYR A 83 6.92 -9.79 1.25
N PRO A 84 7.69 -8.74 0.94
CA PRO A 84 8.87 -8.37 1.71
C PRO A 84 8.55 -8.19 3.20
N PRO A 85 9.53 -8.39 4.11
CA PRO A 85 9.37 -8.01 5.51
C PRO A 85 8.87 -6.57 5.64
N THR A 86 7.77 -6.39 6.37
CA THR A 86 7.14 -5.08 6.53
C THR A 86 7.97 -4.19 7.43
N VAL A 87 8.16 -2.93 7.02
CA VAL A 87 8.69 -1.87 7.89
C VAL A 87 7.52 -1.04 8.43
N LEU A 88 7.36 -1.02 9.75
CA LEU A 88 6.41 -0.21 10.49
C LEU A 88 6.99 1.18 10.69
N LEU A 89 6.48 2.11 9.88
CA LEU A 89 6.76 3.53 9.95
C LEU A 89 6.03 4.15 11.16
N ALA A 90 6.67 5.14 11.79
CA ALA A 90 6.14 5.81 12.97
C ALA A 90 5.83 4.87 14.15
N TRP A 91 6.55 3.74 14.24
CA TRP A 91 6.37 2.77 15.30
C TRP A 91 6.69 3.38 16.66
N LYS A 92 5.67 3.45 17.54
CA LYS A 92 5.74 4.14 18.84
C LYS A 92 6.29 5.57 18.71
N GLY A 93 5.99 6.24 17.60
CA GLY A 93 6.39 7.61 17.35
C GLY A 93 5.71 8.58 18.32
N GLU A 94 6.41 9.66 18.67
CA GLU A 94 5.91 10.74 19.52
C GLU A 94 5.92 12.06 18.74
N GLY A 95 5.10 13.02 19.17
CA GLY A 95 5.05 14.37 18.59
C GLY A 95 4.71 14.35 17.10
N ASP A 96 5.59 14.89 16.26
CA ASP A 96 5.38 14.94 14.81
C ASP A 96 5.36 13.57 14.13
N PHE A 97 5.80 12.51 14.82
CA PHE A 97 5.74 11.13 14.36
C PHE A 97 4.66 10.31 15.08
N ASP A 98 3.85 10.93 15.92
CA ASP A 98 2.70 10.23 16.50
C ASP A 98 1.57 10.16 15.46
N ALA A 99 1.47 9.01 14.78
CA ALA A 99 0.46 8.81 13.75
C ALA A 99 -0.96 8.58 14.32
N ALA A 100 -1.12 8.49 15.64
CA ALA A 100 -2.44 8.53 16.28
C ALA A 100 -2.93 9.98 16.46
N GLU A 101 -2.01 10.93 16.66
CA GLU A 101 -2.32 12.35 16.85
C GLU A 101 -2.32 13.16 15.55
N THR A 102 -1.44 12.81 14.60
CA THR A 102 -1.35 13.51 13.31
C THR A 102 -1.17 12.56 12.13
N HIS A 103 -2.09 12.67 11.16
CA HIS A 103 -1.97 11.96 9.89
C HIS A 103 -0.75 12.42 9.05
N LEU A 104 -0.13 13.57 9.37
CA LEU A 104 1.11 14.00 8.72
C LEU A 104 2.32 13.13 9.09
N ALA A 105 2.24 12.32 10.15
CA ALA A 105 3.25 11.30 10.42
C ALA A 105 3.38 10.32 9.24
N LYS A 106 2.29 10.07 8.48
CA LYS A 106 2.29 9.27 7.25
C LYS A 106 3.06 9.93 6.09
N VAL A 107 3.42 11.21 6.21
CA VAL A 107 4.26 11.93 5.24
C VAL A 107 5.70 12.03 5.74
N ARG A 108 5.89 12.28 7.04
CA ARG A 108 7.21 12.46 7.65
C ARG A 108 7.99 11.16 7.83
N ALA A 109 7.33 10.08 8.25
CA ALA A 109 8.00 8.81 8.50
C ALA A 109 8.54 8.14 7.21
N PRO A 110 7.86 8.19 6.06
CA PRO A 110 8.44 7.75 4.79
C PRO A 110 9.70 8.50 4.41
N LEU A 111 9.74 9.83 4.55
CA LEU A 111 10.94 10.63 4.30
C LEU A 111 12.12 10.16 5.16
N ARG A 112 11.88 9.99 6.46
CA ARG A 112 12.89 9.45 7.38
C ARG A 112 13.40 8.08 6.92
N TYR A 113 12.52 7.20 6.46
CA TYR A 113 12.92 5.90 5.94
C TYR A 113 13.76 6.03 4.66
N PHE A 114 13.32 6.84 3.70
CA PHE A 114 14.07 7.05 2.46
C PHE A 114 15.47 7.60 2.73
N ASP A 115 15.66 8.51 3.70
CA ASP A 115 16.97 9.05 4.09
C ASP A 115 17.97 7.98 4.57
N THR A 116 17.50 6.78 4.93
CA THR A 116 18.36 5.65 5.30
C THR A 116 18.81 4.79 4.11
N LEU A 117 18.22 4.98 2.93
CA LEU A 117 18.49 4.15 1.75
C LEU A 117 19.70 4.67 0.97
N PRO A 118 20.57 3.78 0.45
CA PRO A 118 21.67 4.17 -0.43
C PRO A 118 21.15 4.62 -1.80
N LYS A 119 22.00 5.30 -2.57
CA LYS A 119 21.66 5.74 -3.93
C LYS A 119 21.35 4.59 -4.87
N SER A 120 21.99 3.44 -4.67
CA SER A 120 21.72 2.21 -5.42
C SER A 120 20.28 1.70 -5.30
N SER A 121 19.51 2.17 -4.30
CA SER A 121 18.09 1.87 -4.11
C SER A 121 17.14 2.87 -4.78
N GLU A 122 17.63 3.87 -5.53
CA GLU A 122 16.76 4.91 -6.14
C GLU A 122 15.71 4.33 -7.11
N ASP A 123 16.02 3.23 -7.78
CA ASP A 123 15.13 2.52 -8.71
C ASP A 123 14.39 1.33 -8.06
N ASP A 124 14.59 1.09 -6.75
CA ASP A 124 13.81 0.10 -6.01
C ASP A 124 12.35 0.56 -5.93
N LEU A 125 11.42 -0.40 -5.86
CA LEU A 125 9.99 -0.12 -5.73
C LEU A 125 9.55 -0.19 -4.28
N VAL A 126 8.75 0.79 -3.87
CA VAL A 126 8.18 0.86 -2.54
C VAL A 126 6.67 0.77 -2.65
N LEU A 127 6.11 -0.26 -2.03
CA LEU A 127 4.69 -0.32 -1.70
C LEU A 127 4.47 0.32 -0.34
N LEU A 128 3.75 1.43 -0.29
CA LEU A 128 3.37 2.12 0.94
C LEU A 128 1.86 2.06 1.14
N ILE A 129 1.43 1.53 2.29
CA ILE A 129 0.02 1.25 2.59
C ILE A 129 -0.38 1.64 4.01
N ASP A 130 -1.66 1.87 4.24
CA ASP A 130 -2.23 2.05 5.58
C ASP A 130 -2.15 0.76 6.41
N GLY A 131 -1.87 0.93 7.72
CA GLY A 131 -1.56 -0.18 8.63
C GLY A 131 -2.77 -0.91 9.22
N TYR A 132 -3.90 -0.23 9.32
CA TYR A 132 -5.04 -0.68 10.15
C TYR A 132 -6.26 -1.13 9.32
N ASP A 133 -6.21 -0.97 8.01
CA ASP A 133 -7.37 -1.25 7.16
C ASP A 133 -7.01 -1.75 5.76
N VAL A 134 -5.88 -2.44 5.63
CA VAL A 134 -5.44 -3.08 4.39
C VAL A 134 -5.28 -4.58 4.59
N ILE A 135 -5.75 -5.38 3.62
CA ILE A 135 -5.54 -6.83 3.56
C ILE A 135 -5.00 -7.21 2.18
N PHE A 136 -4.04 -8.12 2.15
CA PHE A 136 -3.50 -8.69 0.92
C PHE A 136 -4.25 -9.95 0.50
N GLN A 137 -4.48 -10.11 -0.80
CA GLN A 137 -5.15 -11.25 -1.40
C GLN A 137 -4.29 -12.02 -2.40
N LEU A 138 -3.50 -11.31 -3.22
CA LEU A 138 -2.62 -11.90 -4.25
C LEU A 138 -1.16 -11.50 -4.02
N GLY A 139 -0.24 -12.33 -4.54
CA GLY A 139 1.20 -12.21 -4.32
C GLY A 139 1.83 -10.97 -4.98
N PRO A 140 3.06 -10.62 -4.57
CA PRO A 140 3.77 -9.46 -5.11
C PRO A 140 4.16 -9.63 -6.58
N ASP A 141 4.24 -10.85 -7.11
CA ASP A 141 4.46 -11.13 -8.54
C ASP A 141 3.32 -10.59 -9.40
N VAL A 142 2.07 -10.83 -9.00
CA VAL A 142 0.88 -10.27 -9.66
C VAL A 142 0.84 -8.75 -9.52
N LEU A 143 1.13 -8.22 -8.32
CA LEU A 143 1.14 -6.78 -8.07
C LEU A 143 2.14 -6.06 -8.97
N LEU A 144 3.40 -6.51 -9.00
CA LEU A 144 4.46 -5.89 -9.77
C LEU A 144 4.19 -5.97 -11.28
N GLN A 145 3.73 -7.11 -11.79
CA GLN A 145 3.34 -7.21 -13.19
C GLN A 145 2.28 -6.16 -13.56
N ARG A 146 1.23 -6.02 -12.73
CA ARG A 146 0.16 -5.06 -12.98
C ARG A 146 0.61 -3.62 -12.84
N TYR A 147 1.52 -3.32 -11.91
CA TYR A 147 2.12 -1.99 -11.77
C TYR A 147 2.80 -1.56 -13.08
N HIS A 148 3.69 -2.40 -13.63
CA HIS A 148 4.36 -2.10 -14.89
C HIS A 148 3.38 -1.94 -16.05
N GLU A 149 2.33 -2.77 -16.13
CA GLU A 149 1.28 -2.65 -17.16
C GLU A 149 0.50 -1.33 -17.03
N VAL A 150 0.11 -0.93 -15.81
CA VAL A 150 -0.65 0.31 -15.58
C VAL A 150 0.21 1.54 -15.81
N VAL A 151 1.48 1.53 -15.38
CA VAL A 151 2.47 2.58 -15.67
C VAL A 151 2.64 2.76 -17.17
N LYS A 152 2.86 1.67 -17.90
CA LYS A 152 3.01 1.69 -19.37
C LYS A 152 1.76 2.28 -20.04
N ALA A 153 0.57 1.77 -19.71
CA ALA A 153 -0.68 2.26 -20.28
C ALA A 153 -0.94 3.74 -19.93
N SER A 154 -0.52 4.20 -18.75
CA SER A 154 -0.64 5.60 -18.36
C SER A 154 0.27 6.50 -19.18
N ASN A 155 1.52 6.10 -19.40
CA ASN A 155 2.46 6.84 -20.23
C ASN A 155 2.03 6.87 -21.71
N GLU A 156 1.53 5.76 -22.26
CA GLU A 156 0.94 5.72 -23.61
C GLU A 156 -0.25 6.70 -23.76
N ARG A 157 -1.09 6.84 -22.73
CA ARG A 157 -2.18 7.83 -22.72
C ARG A 157 -1.65 9.27 -22.67
N LEU A 158 -0.63 9.55 -21.87
CA LEU A 158 0.00 10.88 -21.83
C LEU A 158 0.56 11.26 -23.19
N GLU A 159 1.26 10.35 -23.86
CA GLU A 159 1.76 10.58 -25.22
C GLU A 159 0.63 10.76 -26.23
N GLY A 160 -0.45 10.00 -26.11
CA GLY A 160 -1.65 10.16 -26.95
C GLY A 160 -2.37 11.50 -26.75
N GLN A 161 -2.36 12.04 -25.53
CA GLN A 161 -3.05 13.28 -25.18
C GLN A 161 -2.22 14.53 -25.51
N PHE A 162 -0.92 14.51 -25.20
CA PHE A 162 -0.06 15.69 -25.29
C PHE A 162 0.96 15.62 -26.44
N GLY A 163 1.15 14.45 -27.04
CA GLY A 163 2.19 14.19 -28.04
C GLY A 163 3.54 13.82 -27.41
N ALA A 164 4.20 12.81 -27.97
CA ALA A 164 5.44 12.24 -27.41
C ALA A 164 6.58 13.27 -27.21
N GLU A 165 6.78 14.18 -28.16
CA GLU A 165 7.80 15.23 -28.04
C GLU A 165 7.50 16.20 -26.90
N HIS A 166 6.22 16.53 -26.69
CA HIS A 166 5.79 17.42 -25.61
C HIS A 166 5.95 16.75 -24.24
N VAL A 167 5.52 15.49 -24.14
CA VAL A 167 5.70 14.65 -22.95
C VAL A 167 7.17 14.59 -22.55
N LYS A 168 8.04 14.25 -23.51
CA LYS A 168 9.48 14.17 -23.29
C LYS A 168 10.10 15.50 -22.87
N LYS A 169 9.72 16.59 -23.56
CA LYS A 169 10.24 17.94 -23.26
C LYS A 169 9.91 18.40 -21.84
N HIS A 170 8.74 18.04 -21.33
CA HIS A 170 8.24 18.47 -20.02
C HIS A 170 8.34 17.38 -18.94
N ASN A 171 9.02 16.27 -19.22
CA ASN A 171 9.19 15.16 -18.28
C ASN A 171 7.86 14.60 -17.73
N MET A 172 6.80 14.60 -18.53
CA MET A 172 5.44 14.21 -18.13
C MET A 172 5.27 12.70 -18.14
N TYR A 173 5.57 12.04 -17.02
CA TYR A 173 5.47 10.59 -16.90
C TYR A 173 4.59 10.19 -15.73
N THR A 174 4.17 8.93 -15.71
CA THR A 174 3.56 8.29 -14.54
C THR A 174 4.52 7.20 -14.08
N THR A 175 4.94 7.28 -12.83
CA THR A 175 5.75 6.25 -12.16
C THR A 175 5.20 5.94 -10.76
N ILE A 176 4.38 6.81 -10.17
CA ILE A 176 3.74 6.57 -8.89
C ILE A 176 2.25 6.33 -9.13
N LEU A 177 1.73 5.21 -8.64
CA LEU A 177 0.31 4.87 -8.75
C LEU A 177 -0.34 4.83 -7.38
N PHE A 178 -1.42 5.60 -7.23
CA PHE A 178 -2.28 5.61 -6.05
C PHE A 178 -3.53 4.75 -6.25
N GLY A 179 -4.11 4.34 -5.12
CA GLY A 179 -5.45 3.75 -5.09
C GLY A 179 -6.52 4.75 -5.55
N PRO A 180 -7.55 4.27 -6.27
CA PRO A 180 -8.64 5.13 -6.74
C PRO A 180 -9.72 5.31 -5.67
N ASP A 181 -10.35 6.49 -5.62
CA ASP A 181 -11.56 6.75 -4.83
C ASP A 181 -12.69 7.33 -5.72
N VAL A 182 -13.92 7.24 -5.24
CA VAL A 182 -15.12 7.76 -5.91
C VAL A 182 -15.52 9.17 -5.46
N LEU A 183 -14.99 9.63 -4.33
CA LEU A 183 -15.18 10.99 -3.82
C LEU A 183 -13.85 11.75 -3.73
N CYS A 184 -13.87 13.04 -4.08
CA CYS A 184 -12.79 13.94 -3.70
C CYS A 184 -12.90 14.17 -2.19
N TYR A 185 -11.91 13.72 -1.41
CA TYR A 185 -11.93 13.90 0.03
C TYR A 185 -10.61 14.48 0.56
N PRO A 186 -10.65 15.45 1.49
CA PRO A 186 -11.84 16.19 1.93
C PRO A 186 -12.48 16.99 0.77
N VAL A 187 -13.80 17.16 0.80
CA VAL A 187 -14.52 17.91 -0.24
C VAL A 187 -14.28 19.41 -0.03
N ASP A 188 -13.67 20.05 -1.02
CA ASP A 188 -13.60 21.51 -1.13
C ASP A 188 -13.46 21.87 -2.62
N PHE A 189 -14.52 22.40 -3.23
CA PHE A 189 -14.51 22.74 -4.65
C PHE A 189 -13.62 23.95 -5.00
N ARG A 190 -13.08 24.67 -4.01
CA ARG A 190 -12.02 25.65 -4.26
C ARG A 190 -10.71 24.96 -4.63
N ARG A 191 -10.47 23.75 -4.14
CA ARG A 191 -9.24 22.99 -4.38
C ARG A 191 -9.23 22.36 -5.78
N PRO A 192 -8.18 22.57 -6.59
CA PRO A 192 -8.00 21.91 -7.89
C PRO A 192 -8.19 20.40 -7.84
N ALA A 193 -7.78 19.75 -6.74
CA ALA A 193 -7.94 18.31 -6.55
C ALA A 193 -9.37 17.82 -6.70
N CYS A 194 -10.39 18.67 -6.51
CA CYS A 194 -11.79 18.33 -6.66
C CYS A 194 -12.42 18.70 -8.01
N TRP A 195 -11.65 19.18 -9.00
CA TRP A 195 -12.20 19.53 -10.31
C TRP A 195 -11.25 19.42 -11.51
N ILE A 196 -9.93 19.40 -11.30
CA ILE A 196 -8.92 19.43 -12.38
C ILE A 196 -8.41 18.04 -12.79
N VAL A 197 -8.65 17.03 -11.96
CA VAL A 197 -8.04 15.71 -12.16
C VAL A 197 -8.63 14.98 -13.38
N PRO A 198 -7.85 14.11 -14.05
CA PRO A 198 -8.31 13.38 -15.22
C PRO A 198 -9.57 12.53 -14.96
N GLU A 199 -10.34 12.33 -16.03
CA GLU A 199 -11.48 11.42 -16.01
C GLU A 199 -11.05 9.95 -15.86
N SER A 200 -11.92 9.16 -15.24
CA SER A 200 -11.70 7.71 -15.10
C SER A 200 -11.53 7.02 -16.46
N THR A 201 -10.60 6.07 -16.52
CA THR A 201 -10.38 5.24 -17.73
C THR A 201 -11.46 4.16 -17.90
N LEU A 202 -12.33 3.95 -16.91
CA LEU A 202 -13.43 3.01 -17.03
C LEU A 202 -14.39 3.41 -18.17
N PRO A 203 -14.97 2.42 -18.88
CA PRO A 203 -15.97 2.68 -19.91
C PRO A 203 -17.10 3.58 -19.43
N ARG A 204 -17.62 4.46 -20.29
CA ARG A 204 -18.74 5.38 -19.96
C ARG A 204 -20.04 4.67 -19.56
N ASN A 205 -20.10 3.36 -19.70
CA ASN A 205 -21.21 2.49 -19.30
C ASN A 205 -20.78 1.42 -18.27
N ALA A 206 -19.72 1.66 -17.49
CA ALA A 206 -19.17 0.71 -16.53
C ALA A 206 -20.23 0.13 -15.56
N PHE A 207 -21.20 0.96 -15.17
CA PHE A 207 -22.32 0.59 -14.31
C PHE A 207 -23.65 0.53 -15.09
N GLY A 208 -23.60 0.26 -16.39
CA GLY A 208 -24.78 0.25 -17.26
C GLY A 208 -25.41 1.64 -17.37
N SER A 209 -26.75 1.69 -17.33
CA SER A 209 -27.50 2.95 -17.40
C SER A 209 -27.27 3.86 -16.20
N GLU A 210 -26.77 3.33 -15.08
CA GLU A 210 -26.62 4.07 -13.83
C GLU A 210 -25.24 4.73 -13.67
N THR A 211 -24.35 4.54 -14.64
CA THR A 211 -23.00 5.10 -14.63
C THR A 211 -23.02 6.61 -14.38
N ASP A 212 -22.29 7.04 -13.35
CA ASP A 212 -22.10 8.42 -12.91
C ASP A 212 -23.38 9.16 -12.47
N LYS A 213 -24.51 8.45 -12.24
CA LYS A 213 -25.77 9.06 -11.76
C LYS A 213 -25.86 9.24 -10.25
N ASN A 214 -25.10 8.48 -9.48
CA ASN A 214 -25.05 8.53 -8.02
C ASN A 214 -23.65 8.11 -7.53
N ASP A 215 -23.39 8.25 -6.23
CA ASP A 215 -22.08 7.99 -5.64
C ASP A 215 -21.65 6.51 -5.72
N GLU A 216 -22.59 5.56 -5.63
CA GLU A 216 -22.33 4.10 -5.67
C GLU A 216 -22.02 3.58 -7.08
N HIS A 217 -22.44 4.33 -8.11
CA HIS A 217 -22.26 3.96 -9.53
C HIS A 217 -21.35 4.95 -10.27
N ARG A 218 -20.54 5.71 -9.52
CA ARG A 218 -19.57 6.65 -10.08
C ARG A 218 -18.28 5.90 -10.45
N ARG A 219 -17.75 6.22 -11.63
CA ARG A 219 -16.41 5.75 -12.02
C ARG A 219 -15.36 6.45 -11.14
N PRO A 220 -14.45 5.71 -10.49
CA PRO A 220 -13.52 6.32 -9.55
C PRO A 220 -12.46 7.10 -10.32
N ARG A 221 -12.06 8.25 -9.77
CA ARG A 221 -11.02 9.10 -10.36
C ARG A 221 -10.22 9.91 -9.36
N TRP A 222 -10.55 9.84 -8.07
CA TRP A 222 -9.90 10.64 -7.06
C TRP A 222 -8.76 9.86 -6.42
N LEU A 223 -7.76 10.58 -5.91
CA LEU A 223 -6.62 9.97 -5.22
C LEU A 223 -7.03 9.49 -3.83
N ASN A 224 -6.70 8.25 -3.50
CA ASN A 224 -6.72 7.73 -2.14
C ASN A 224 -5.28 7.54 -1.64
N SER A 225 -4.91 8.15 -0.51
CA SER A 225 -3.53 8.11 0.01
C SER A 225 -3.19 6.83 0.77
N GLY A 226 -4.15 5.97 1.08
CA GLY A 226 -3.92 4.78 1.89
C GLY A 226 -3.22 3.64 1.15
N THR A 227 -3.02 3.75 -0.16
CA THR A 227 -2.22 2.82 -0.95
C THR A 227 -1.48 3.55 -2.07
N MET A 228 -0.16 3.36 -2.17
CA MET A 228 0.66 3.84 -3.27
C MET A 228 1.82 2.91 -3.58
N LEU A 229 2.25 2.88 -4.84
CA LEU A 229 3.41 2.13 -5.32
C LEU A 229 4.19 2.96 -6.34
N GLY A 230 5.50 3.05 -6.16
CA GLY A 230 6.39 3.73 -7.10
C GLY A 230 7.87 3.59 -6.71
N PRO A 231 8.78 4.14 -7.53
CA PRO A 231 10.23 4.11 -7.26
C PRO A 231 10.61 4.97 -6.05
N VAL A 232 11.64 4.56 -5.31
CA VAL A 232 12.18 5.30 -4.15
C VAL A 232 12.46 6.76 -4.51
N LYS A 233 13.13 7.03 -5.65
CA LYS A 233 13.48 8.40 -6.05
C LYS A 233 12.27 9.30 -6.28
N ASP A 234 11.22 8.77 -6.90
CA ASP A 234 10.04 9.56 -7.26
C ASP A 234 9.13 9.73 -6.03
N LEU A 235 9.01 8.71 -5.18
CA LEU A 235 8.32 8.83 -3.89
C LEU A 235 9.04 9.83 -2.98
N ARG A 236 10.37 9.79 -2.86
CA ARG A 236 11.12 10.78 -2.07
C ARG A 236 10.79 12.21 -2.52
N ARG A 237 10.89 12.47 -3.83
CA ARG A 237 10.56 13.77 -4.44
C ARG A 237 9.12 14.20 -4.13
N LEU A 238 8.17 13.28 -4.26
CA LEU A 238 6.76 13.52 -3.95
C LEU A 238 6.55 13.89 -2.47
N PHE A 239 7.12 13.12 -1.55
CA PHE A 239 6.95 13.36 -0.12
C PHE A 239 7.65 14.66 0.33
N GLU A 240 8.80 15.01 -0.27
CA GLU A 240 9.46 16.31 -0.08
C GLU A 240 8.55 17.46 -0.54
N ALA A 241 8.00 17.37 -1.77
CA ALA A 241 7.07 18.37 -2.29
C ALA A 241 5.78 18.47 -1.44
N THR A 242 5.33 17.36 -0.88
CA THR A 242 4.18 17.31 0.03
C THR A 242 4.49 18.05 1.33
N MET A 243 5.67 17.85 1.92
CA MET A 243 6.09 18.58 3.13
C MET A 243 6.29 20.07 2.86
N ASP A 244 6.82 20.44 1.69
CA ASP A 244 6.90 21.84 1.26
C ASP A 244 5.51 22.48 1.21
N LYS A 245 4.51 21.77 0.65
CA LYS A 245 3.12 22.24 0.60
C LYS A 245 2.50 22.36 1.98
N VAL A 246 2.70 21.38 2.85
CA VAL A 246 2.29 21.46 4.26
C VAL A 246 2.86 22.71 4.91
N ASN A 247 4.18 22.94 4.81
CA ASN A 247 4.83 24.10 5.42
C ASN A 247 4.31 25.45 4.89
N GLN A 248 3.83 25.49 3.64
CA GLN A 248 3.32 26.71 3.02
C GLN A 248 1.84 26.98 3.34
N THR A 249 1.02 25.95 3.48
CA THR A 249 -0.45 26.10 3.52
C THR A 249 -1.10 25.55 4.78
N TRP A 250 -0.33 25.00 5.73
CA TRP A 250 -0.87 24.54 7.00
C TRP A 250 -1.54 25.69 7.76
N ASP A 251 -2.81 25.47 8.11
CA ASP A 251 -3.64 26.41 8.83
C ASP A 251 -4.17 25.71 10.09
N PRO A 252 -3.87 26.19 11.31
CA PRO A 252 -4.35 25.58 12.55
C PRO A 252 -5.88 25.52 12.64
N GLU A 253 -6.58 26.45 12.00
CA GLU A 253 -8.05 26.55 12.04
C GLU A 253 -8.73 25.65 11.01
N PHE A 254 -7.99 25.18 10.00
CA PHE A 254 -8.53 24.32 8.97
C PHE A 254 -8.69 22.88 9.47
N TYR A 255 -9.88 22.28 9.29
CA TYR A 255 -10.17 20.94 9.82
C TYR A 255 -9.30 19.83 9.18
N GLY A 256 -8.95 19.99 7.90
CA GLY A 256 -8.14 19.04 7.16
C GLY A 256 -6.63 19.30 7.25
N ARG A 257 -6.17 20.18 8.16
CA ARG A 257 -4.77 20.60 8.28
C ARG A 257 -3.75 19.48 8.48
N ASN A 258 -4.19 18.33 8.97
CA ASN A 258 -3.32 17.17 9.13
C ASN A 258 -3.55 16.08 8.07
N SER A 259 -4.44 16.26 7.09
CA SER A 259 -4.82 15.22 6.14
C SER A 259 -3.74 14.97 5.08
N ASP A 260 -3.06 13.84 5.18
CA ASP A 260 -2.15 13.31 4.17
C ASP A 260 -2.83 13.21 2.79
N GLN A 261 -4.05 12.69 2.73
CA GLN A 261 -4.82 12.58 1.48
C GLN A 261 -5.04 13.94 0.82
N MET A 262 -5.39 14.97 1.61
CA MET A 262 -5.59 16.32 1.08
C MET A 262 -4.33 16.84 0.39
N TYR A 263 -3.20 16.83 1.09
CA TYR A 263 -1.96 17.39 0.57
C TYR A 263 -1.45 16.61 -0.65
N LEU A 264 -1.49 15.28 -0.63
CA LEU A 264 -1.08 14.45 -1.77
C LEU A 264 -2.00 14.66 -2.98
N ALA A 265 -3.32 14.73 -2.78
CA ALA A 265 -4.27 15.03 -3.84
C ALA A 265 -4.05 16.44 -4.42
N ASP A 266 -3.68 17.41 -3.58
CA ASP A 266 -3.40 18.77 -4.04
C ASP A 266 -2.07 18.86 -4.80
N ILE A 267 -1.06 18.06 -4.47
CA ILE A 267 0.17 17.95 -5.27
C ILE A 267 -0.15 17.35 -6.64
N TRP A 268 -0.98 16.29 -6.69
CA TRP A 268 -1.43 15.71 -7.95
C TRP A 268 -2.24 16.70 -8.79
N ALA A 269 -3.09 17.50 -8.16
CA ALA A 269 -3.86 18.50 -8.87
C ALA A 269 -2.98 19.61 -9.49
N ASP A 270 -1.92 20.03 -8.78
CA ASP A 270 -0.95 20.99 -9.32
C ASP A 270 -0.24 20.42 -10.56
N GLN A 271 0.15 19.13 -10.53
CA GLN A 271 0.68 18.41 -11.69
C GLN A 271 -0.27 18.48 -12.88
N GLU A 272 -1.53 18.09 -12.69
CA GLU A 272 -2.51 18.00 -13.78
C GLU A 272 -2.91 19.38 -14.32
N PHE A 273 -2.94 20.40 -13.46
CA PHE A 273 -3.10 21.78 -13.86
C PHE A 273 -1.99 22.22 -14.81
N VAL A 274 -0.72 21.93 -14.48
CA VAL A 274 0.42 22.27 -15.35
C VAL A 274 0.38 21.48 -16.65
N ARG A 275 0.09 20.18 -16.59
CA ARG A 275 -0.07 19.35 -17.80
C ARG A 275 -1.09 19.94 -18.77
N MET A 276 -2.28 20.28 -18.29
CA MET A 276 -3.34 20.84 -19.14
C MET A 276 -3.04 22.25 -19.68
N THR A 277 -2.33 23.08 -18.93
CA THR A 277 -1.99 24.44 -19.38
C THR A 277 -0.74 24.51 -20.27
N SER A 278 0.05 23.44 -20.32
CA SER A 278 1.34 23.40 -21.02
C SER A 278 1.29 23.45 -22.55
N THR A 279 0.14 23.15 -23.17
CA THR A 279 0.01 23.04 -24.64
C THR A 279 -0.25 24.36 -25.37
N GLY A 280 -0.35 25.49 -24.65
CA GLY A 280 -0.19 26.82 -25.23
C GLY A 280 -1.39 27.37 -26.03
N GLN A 281 -2.54 27.52 -25.38
CA GLN A 281 -3.57 28.48 -25.77
C GLN A 281 -4.16 29.08 -24.49
N ASN A 282 -3.93 30.38 -24.21
CA ASN A 282 -4.53 31.18 -23.10
C ASN A 282 -5.36 30.34 -22.11
N ALA A 283 -4.68 29.57 -21.26
CA ALA A 283 -5.26 28.37 -20.66
C ALA A 283 -6.07 28.70 -19.40
N THR A 284 -7.16 29.44 -19.56
CA THR A 284 -8.26 29.37 -18.61
C THR A 284 -8.88 27.98 -18.74
N ILE A 285 -8.65 27.13 -17.75
CA ILE A 285 -9.32 25.85 -17.67
C ILE A 285 -10.79 26.13 -17.29
N PRO A 286 -11.76 25.79 -18.16
CA PRO A 286 -13.16 25.99 -17.83
C PRO A 286 -13.51 25.15 -16.59
N LEU A 287 -14.07 25.81 -15.57
CA LEU A 287 -14.51 25.11 -14.36
C LEU A 287 -15.73 24.24 -14.71
N PRO A 288 -15.72 22.96 -14.33
CA PRO A 288 -16.84 22.07 -14.58
C PRO A 288 -18.08 22.48 -13.78
N ASP A 289 -19.28 22.11 -14.27
CA ASP A 289 -20.58 22.45 -13.64
C ASP A 289 -20.70 21.98 -12.18
N GLN A 290 -19.93 20.97 -11.79
CA GLN A 290 -19.86 20.47 -10.42
C GLN A 290 -19.25 21.48 -9.42
N VAL A 291 -18.54 22.49 -9.89
CA VAL A 291 -18.04 23.60 -9.05
C VAL A 291 -19.18 24.61 -8.87
N PRO A 292 -19.67 24.87 -7.64
CA PRO A 292 -20.76 25.80 -7.40
C PRO A 292 -20.45 27.22 -7.88
N ASP A 293 -21.43 27.94 -8.44
CA ASP A 293 -21.24 29.27 -9.02
C ASP A 293 -20.69 30.28 -8.00
N GLU A 294 -21.11 30.17 -6.74
CA GLU A 294 -20.62 30.97 -5.62
C GLU A 294 -19.16 30.68 -5.24
N VAL A 295 -18.62 29.52 -5.63
CA VAL A 295 -17.23 29.10 -5.37
C VAL A 295 -16.31 29.45 -6.54
N LYS A 296 -16.83 29.50 -7.77
CA LYS A 296 -16.04 29.75 -8.99
C LYS A 296 -15.09 30.96 -8.90
N PRO A 297 -15.47 32.10 -8.28
CA PRO A 297 -14.56 33.25 -8.14
C PRO A 297 -13.35 33.00 -7.23
N ASP A 298 -13.46 32.03 -6.31
CA ASP A 298 -12.52 31.79 -5.22
C ASP A 298 -11.74 30.48 -5.36
N VAL A 299 -11.78 29.86 -6.55
CA VAL A 299 -10.99 28.63 -6.80
C VAL A 299 -9.50 28.93 -6.70
N PHE A 300 -8.76 28.01 -6.09
CA PHE A 300 -7.32 28.12 -6.00
C PHE A 300 -6.68 27.75 -7.33
N THR A 301 -5.55 28.38 -7.63
CA THR A 301 -4.69 27.96 -8.74
C THR A 301 -3.25 27.85 -8.25
N PRO A 302 -2.44 26.93 -8.78
CA PRO A 302 -1.05 26.79 -8.35
C PRO A 302 -0.30 28.10 -8.64
N ALA A 303 0.43 28.58 -7.63
CA ALA A 303 1.29 29.75 -7.75
C ALA A 303 2.39 29.49 -8.81
N PRO A 304 2.89 30.52 -9.51
CA PRO A 304 3.88 30.34 -10.58
C PRO A 304 5.10 29.50 -10.19
N GLU A 305 5.64 29.71 -9.00
CA GLU A 305 6.77 28.97 -8.43
C GLU A 305 6.49 27.48 -8.20
N VAL A 306 5.24 27.11 -7.92
CA VAL A 306 4.80 25.72 -7.78
C VAL A 306 4.78 25.03 -9.15
N ARG A 307 4.46 25.77 -10.21
CA ARG A 307 4.31 25.21 -11.56
C ARG A 307 5.59 24.64 -12.13
N GLU A 308 6.74 25.19 -11.76
CA GLU A 308 8.06 24.71 -12.23
C GLU A 308 8.42 23.33 -11.65
N LYS A 309 7.83 22.97 -10.51
CA LYS A 309 8.09 21.70 -9.80
C LYS A 309 6.84 20.82 -9.69
N ALA A 310 5.80 21.11 -10.44
CA ALA A 310 4.51 20.43 -10.30
C ALA A 310 4.53 18.97 -10.78
N GLU A 311 5.42 18.63 -11.71
CA GLU A 311 5.50 17.27 -12.25
C GLU A 311 6.12 16.30 -11.24
N GLN A 312 5.28 15.45 -10.64
CA GLN A 312 5.65 14.51 -9.58
C GLN A 312 5.49 13.05 -9.99
N HIS A 313 5.12 12.79 -11.24
CA HIS A 313 4.90 11.47 -11.83
C HIS A 313 3.75 10.67 -11.23
N ILE A 314 2.73 11.36 -10.72
CA ILE A 314 1.56 10.75 -10.08
C ILE A 314 0.53 10.27 -11.13
N GLY A 315 -0.05 9.11 -10.89
CA GLY A 315 -1.24 8.59 -11.57
C GLY A 315 -2.12 7.73 -10.64
N ILE A 316 -3.25 7.28 -11.17
CA ILE A 316 -4.27 6.50 -10.43
C ILE A 316 -4.46 5.13 -11.07
N ASP A 317 -4.61 4.10 -10.24
CA ASP A 317 -5.07 2.77 -10.65
C ASP A 317 -6.61 2.76 -10.84
N TYR A 318 -7.11 3.49 -11.84
CA TYR A 318 -8.56 3.71 -12.06
C TYR A 318 -9.41 2.43 -12.15
N GLU A 319 -8.81 1.31 -12.55
CA GLU A 319 -9.50 0.05 -12.77
C GLU A 319 -9.42 -0.91 -11.56
N SER A 320 -8.77 -0.48 -10.46
CA SER A 320 -8.47 -1.31 -9.31
C SER A 320 -7.77 -2.61 -9.71
N ARG A 321 -6.77 -2.51 -10.59
CA ARG A 321 -5.93 -3.65 -10.99
C ARG A 321 -5.02 -4.09 -9.84
N MET A 322 -4.60 -3.17 -9.00
CA MET A 322 -3.71 -3.37 -7.85
C MET A 322 -4.43 -3.09 -6.54
N PHE A 323 -5.12 -1.95 -6.47
CA PHE A 323 -5.69 -1.41 -5.24
C PHE A 323 -7.22 -1.29 -5.35
N GLN A 324 -7.93 -2.00 -4.48
CA GLN A 324 -9.37 -1.88 -4.34
C GLN A 324 -9.73 -1.13 -3.06
N THR A 325 -10.18 0.12 -3.18
CA THR A 325 -10.84 0.83 -2.09
C THR A 325 -12.27 0.31 -1.91
N VAL A 326 -12.80 0.32 -0.69
CA VAL A 326 -14.10 -0.31 -0.38
C VAL A 326 -15.23 0.71 -0.28
N ALA A 327 -14.95 1.96 0.10
CA ALA A 327 -15.95 3.02 0.24
C ALA A 327 -16.80 3.12 -1.03
N LEU A 328 -18.11 2.94 -0.86
CA LEU A 328 -19.14 3.02 -1.93
C LEU A 328 -19.03 1.95 -3.02
N PHE A 329 -18.14 0.97 -2.88
CA PHE A 329 -18.03 -0.19 -3.76
C PHE A 329 -18.54 -1.50 -3.13
N TYR A 330 -19.13 -1.44 -1.94
CA TYR A 330 -19.54 -2.63 -1.16
C TYR A 330 -20.32 -3.66 -1.99
N ASP A 331 -21.29 -3.23 -2.78
CA ASP A 331 -22.19 -4.12 -3.52
C ASP A 331 -21.56 -4.75 -4.77
N ILE A 332 -20.50 -4.14 -5.30
CA ILE A 332 -19.81 -4.62 -6.51
C ILE A 332 -18.63 -5.54 -6.20
N LEU A 333 -18.28 -5.71 -4.92
CA LEU A 333 -17.21 -6.62 -4.48
C LEU A 333 -17.80 -7.99 -4.12
N GLN A 334 -17.28 -9.04 -4.76
CA GLN A 334 -17.78 -10.40 -4.61
C GLN A 334 -16.62 -11.39 -4.44
N TRP A 335 -16.86 -12.55 -3.81
CA TRP A 335 -15.90 -13.64 -3.73
C TRP A 335 -16.36 -14.81 -4.60
N ALA A 336 -15.51 -15.23 -5.54
CA ALA A 336 -15.87 -16.27 -6.48
C ALA A 336 -14.71 -17.22 -6.79
N THR A 337 -15.04 -18.46 -7.14
CA THR A 337 -14.14 -19.38 -7.86
C THR A 337 -14.31 -19.22 -9.38
N PHE A 338 -13.25 -19.48 -10.13
CA PHE A 338 -13.14 -19.18 -11.57
C PHE A 338 -13.15 -20.44 -12.43
N ASP A 339 -13.37 -20.25 -13.74
CA ASP A 339 -13.38 -21.28 -14.78
C ASP A 339 -14.38 -22.42 -14.54
N ARG A 340 -15.42 -22.16 -13.76
CA ARG A 340 -16.57 -23.05 -13.56
C ARG A 340 -17.83 -22.39 -14.12
N PRO A 341 -18.64 -23.11 -14.93
CA PRO A 341 -19.91 -22.57 -15.41
C PRO A 341 -20.84 -22.36 -14.21
N ARG A 342 -21.42 -21.16 -14.14
CA ARG A 342 -22.47 -20.78 -13.20
C ARG A 342 -23.76 -20.63 -13.98
N THR A 343 -24.83 -21.18 -13.43
CA THR A 343 -26.18 -21.09 -14.01
C THR A 343 -27.03 -20.24 -13.08
N PHE A 344 -27.68 -19.21 -13.61
CA PHE A 344 -28.77 -18.54 -12.93
C PHE A 344 -30.01 -18.55 -13.81
N VAL A 345 -31.16 -18.71 -13.17
CA VAL A 345 -32.45 -18.83 -13.81
C VAL A 345 -33.20 -17.54 -13.50
N THR A 346 -33.47 -16.75 -14.54
CA THR A 346 -34.46 -15.68 -14.45
C THR A 346 -35.84 -16.28 -14.73
N LYS A 347 -36.92 -15.49 -14.58
CA LYS A 347 -38.28 -16.02 -14.83
C LYS A 347 -38.45 -16.63 -16.22
N ASP A 348 -37.67 -16.17 -17.20
CA ASP A 348 -37.87 -16.50 -18.61
C ASP A 348 -36.63 -17.11 -19.30
N GLU A 349 -35.44 -17.09 -18.67
CA GLU A 349 -34.19 -17.54 -19.31
C GLU A 349 -33.21 -18.24 -18.36
N ILE A 350 -32.46 -19.21 -18.92
CA ILE A 350 -31.29 -19.82 -18.26
C ILE A 350 -30.04 -19.12 -18.78
N HIS A 351 -29.34 -18.41 -17.90
CA HIS A 351 -28.07 -17.79 -18.24
C HIS A 351 -26.91 -18.61 -17.69
N GLN A 352 -25.97 -18.94 -18.57
CA GLN A 352 -24.70 -19.55 -18.19
C GLN A 352 -23.56 -18.55 -18.37
N PHE A 353 -22.79 -18.33 -17.32
CA PHE A 353 -21.58 -17.52 -17.39
C PHE A 353 -20.43 -18.17 -16.63
N SER A 354 -19.20 -17.88 -17.04
CA SER A 354 -18.00 -18.26 -16.28
C SER A 354 -17.09 -17.05 -16.15
N LEU A 355 -16.72 -16.70 -14.92
CA LEU A 355 -15.63 -15.77 -14.68
C LEU A 355 -14.32 -16.48 -15.03
N LYS A 356 -13.52 -15.85 -15.90
CA LYS A 356 -12.24 -16.40 -16.34
C LYS A 356 -11.14 -15.94 -15.41
N LEU A 357 -10.22 -16.85 -15.10
CA LEU A 357 -9.01 -16.50 -14.35
C LEU A 357 -8.04 -15.75 -15.29
N PRO A 358 -7.58 -14.53 -14.94
CA PRO A 358 -6.53 -13.84 -15.64
C PRO A 358 -5.22 -14.64 -15.66
N LYS A 359 -4.44 -14.48 -16.75
CA LYS A 359 -3.21 -15.27 -16.99
C LYS A 359 -2.12 -15.00 -15.96
N ASP A 360 -1.95 -13.75 -15.56
CA ASP A 360 -1.03 -13.32 -14.49
C ASP A 360 -1.33 -14.07 -13.19
N VAL A 361 -2.61 -14.17 -12.81
CA VAL A 361 -3.02 -14.94 -11.62
C VAL A 361 -2.83 -16.43 -11.84
N GLU A 362 -3.22 -16.98 -12.99
CA GLU A 362 -3.06 -18.41 -13.30
C GLU A 362 -1.59 -18.87 -13.25
N GLN A 363 -0.67 -18.01 -13.69
CA GLN A 363 0.77 -18.28 -13.76
C GLN A 363 1.53 -17.92 -12.48
N SER A 364 0.92 -17.14 -11.59
CA SER A 364 1.51 -16.77 -10.29
C SER A 364 1.72 -17.98 -9.38
N LYS A 365 2.45 -17.77 -8.28
CA LYS A 365 2.68 -18.80 -7.26
C LYS A 365 1.35 -19.36 -6.75
N ALA A 366 1.17 -20.68 -6.89
CA ALA A 366 -0.08 -21.36 -6.53
C ALA A 366 -0.48 -21.17 -5.06
N PRO A 367 -1.79 -21.15 -4.75
CA PRO A 367 -2.25 -21.06 -3.37
C PRO A 367 -1.75 -22.27 -2.58
N TYR A 368 -1.35 -22.04 -1.33
CA TYR A 368 -0.80 -23.05 -0.42
C TYR A 368 0.56 -23.68 -0.77
N ARG A 369 1.25 -23.24 -1.84
CA ARG A 369 2.58 -23.75 -2.24
C ARG A 369 3.58 -23.79 -1.07
N ALA A 370 3.51 -22.84 -0.15
CA ALA A 370 4.40 -22.77 1.01
C ALA A 370 4.32 -24.01 1.92
N LEU A 371 3.17 -24.71 1.95
CA LEU A 371 2.97 -25.90 2.79
C LEU A 371 3.70 -27.14 2.27
N ASP A 372 4.18 -27.12 1.01
CA ASP A 372 4.97 -28.20 0.44
C ASP A 372 6.34 -28.34 1.10
N GLN A 373 6.93 -27.22 1.53
CA GLN A 373 8.32 -27.17 1.97
C GLN A 373 8.58 -27.86 3.31
N TRP A 374 7.52 -28.23 4.05
CA TRP A 374 7.63 -28.76 5.41
C TRP A 374 6.82 -30.05 5.66
N GLY A 375 6.19 -30.62 4.63
CA GLY A 375 5.39 -31.84 4.81
C GLY A 375 4.06 -31.66 5.56
N TRP A 376 3.66 -30.43 5.93
CA TRP A 376 2.34 -30.13 6.52
C TRP A 376 1.19 -30.22 5.52
N GLY A 377 1.48 -30.14 4.22
CA GLY A 377 0.47 -30.22 3.18
C GLY A 377 -0.15 -31.61 3.12
N ASN A 378 -1.46 -31.71 3.39
CA ASN A 378 -2.22 -32.87 2.93
C ASN A 378 -2.12 -32.91 1.39
N ALA A 379 -2.04 -34.08 0.77
CA ALA A 379 -1.88 -34.20 -0.70
C ALA A 379 -3.01 -33.54 -1.52
N TRP A 380 -4.07 -33.10 -0.83
CA TRP A 380 -5.21 -32.38 -1.41
C TRP A 380 -4.95 -30.89 -1.56
N LEU A 381 -4.42 -30.19 -0.55
CA LEU A 381 -4.08 -28.77 -0.60
C LEU A 381 -3.03 -28.49 -1.67
N LYS A 382 -2.08 -29.42 -1.84
CA LYS A 382 -1.01 -29.34 -2.84
C LYS A 382 -1.51 -29.30 -4.29
N ARG A 383 -2.70 -29.85 -4.54
CA ARG A 383 -3.31 -29.91 -5.88
C ARG A 383 -4.22 -28.73 -6.16
N ARG A 384 -4.40 -27.82 -5.20
CA ARG A 384 -5.25 -26.64 -5.36
C ARG A 384 -4.54 -25.60 -6.22
N SER A 385 -5.30 -25.07 -7.17
CA SER A 385 -4.90 -23.92 -7.99
C SER A 385 -5.72 -22.69 -7.61
N TRP A 386 -5.42 -21.55 -8.20
CA TRP A 386 -6.24 -20.34 -8.07
C TRP A 386 -7.69 -20.52 -8.54
N LYS A 387 -7.98 -21.55 -9.35
CA LYS A 387 -9.36 -21.90 -9.79
C LYS A 387 -10.18 -22.54 -8.68
N ASP A 388 -9.52 -23.04 -7.63
CA ASP A 388 -10.13 -23.83 -6.57
C ASP A 388 -10.43 -23.05 -5.29
N VAL A 389 -9.95 -21.81 -5.20
CA VAL A 389 -10.14 -20.94 -4.04
C VAL A 389 -10.98 -19.72 -4.42
N PRO A 390 -11.77 -19.17 -3.48
CA PRO A 390 -12.48 -17.93 -3.74
C PRO A 390 -11.50 -16.75 -3.76
N LEU A 391 -11.61 -15.87 -4.75
CA LEU A 391 -10.95 -14.56 -4.76
C LEU A 391 -12.01 -13.46 -4.79
N GLY A 392 -11.73 -12.40 -4.05
CA GLY A 392 -12.37 -11.10 -4.15
C GLY A 392 -12.16 -10.51 -5.53
N ILE A 393 -13.26 -10.04 -6.13
CA ILE A 393 -13.34 -9.49 -7.47
C ILE A 393 -14.15 -8.20 -7.42
N ASN A 394 -13.67 -7.18 -8.13
CA ASN A 394 -14.49 -6.06 -8.55
C ASN A 394 -15.32 -6.48 -9.76
N THR A 395 -16.64 -6.60 -9.63
CA THR A 395 -17.50 -7.13 -10.69
C THR A 395 -17.65 -6.18 -11.89
N VAL A 396 -17.38 -4.89 -11.72
CA VAL A 396 -17.43 -3.87 -12.77
C VAL A 396 -16.19 -3.95 -13.65
N THR A 397 -15.01 -3.92 -13.03
CA THR A 397 -13.72 -3.96 -13.75
C THR A 397 -13.28 -5.39 -14.09
N LYS A 398 -13.87 -6.37 -13.41
CA LYS A 398 -13.55 -7.81 -13.47
C LYS A 398 -12.13 -8.12 -12.97
N ASN A 399 -11.51 -7.18 -12.26
CA ASN A 399 -10.19 -7.38 -11.67
C ASN A 399 -10.29 -8.10 -10.33
N MET A 400 -9.39 -9.06 -10.12
CA MET A 400 -9.11 -9.60 -8.80
C MET A 400 -7.97 -8.82 -8.19
N PHE A 401 -8.27 -7.94 -7.26
CA PHE A 401 -7.30 -7.03 -6.67
C PHE A 401 -6.27 -7.80 -5.80
N PRO A 402 -4.97 -7.51 -5.93
CA PRO A 402 -3.95 -7.94 -4.98
C PRO A 402 -4.16 -7.38 -3.58
N ILE A 403 -4.62 -6.13 -3.45
CA ILE A 403 -4.72 -5.42 -2.19
C ILE A 403 -6.11 -4.78 -2.08
N ILE A 404 -6.76 -4.98 -0.93
CA ILE A 404 -8.01 -4.32 -0.58
C ILE A 404 -7.79 -3.37 0.59
N HIS A 405 -8.31 -2.15 0.45
CA HIS A 405 -8.23 -1.07 1.43
C HIS A 405 -9.63 -0.69 1.89
N PHE A 406 -9.94 -0.94 3.16
CA PHE A 406 -11.26 -0.79 3.75
C PHE A 406 -11.55 0.66 4.14
N THR A 407 -11.69 1.51 3.13
CA THR A 407 -12.20 2.88 3.25
C THR A 407 -13.70 2.88 3.57
N GLY A 408 -14.19 3.91 4.25
CA GLY A 408 -15.60 3.99 4.64
C GLY A 408 -15.97 3.02 5.76
N LEU A 409 -16.93 2.11 5.51
CA LEU A 409 -17.50 1.21 6.51
C LEU A 409 -16.47 0.18 7.01
N LYS A 410 -15.97 0.43 8.22
CA LYS A 410 -14.84 -0.29 8.82
C LYS A 410 -15.18 -1.73 9.26
N ASN A 411 -16.45 -2.06 9.48
CA ASN A 411 -16.92 -3.41 9.90
C ASN A 411 -16.65 -4.50 8.85
N TYR A 412 -16.57 -4.14 7.56
CA TYR A 412 -16.27 -5.11 6.52
C TYR A 412 -14.90 -5.78 6.67
N ARG A 413 -13.96 -5.17 7.39
CA ARG A 413 -12.69 -5.82 7.73
C ARG A 413 -12.89 -7.09 8.51
N ASP A 414 -13.79 -7.07 9.49
CA ASP A 414 -14.10 -8.23 10.31
C ASP A 414 -14.92 -9.24 9.52
N GLU A 415 -15.96 -8.78 8.83
CA GLU A 415 -16.87 -9.63 8.07
C GLU A 415 -16.23 -10.33 6.87
N TRP A 416 -15.17 -9.76 6.30
CA TRP A 416 -14.53 -10.30 5.10
C TRP A 416 -13.18 -10.96 5.39
N TRP A 417 -12.70 -10.91 6.64
CA TRP A 417 -11.44 -11.55 7.02
C TRP A 417 -11.44 -13.06 6.76
N ASP A 418 -12.52 -13.74 7.16
CA ASP A 418 -12.67 -15.19 7.00
C ASP A 418 -12.98 -15.62 5.55
N ARG A 419 -13.27 -14.66 4.65
CA ARG A 419 -13.44 -14.89 3.21
C ARG A 419 -12.10 -15.04 2.48
N MET A 420 -11.00 -14.60 3.09
CA MET A 420 -9.67 -14.72 2.51
C MET A 420 -9.32 -16.19 2.31
N TRP A 421 -8.84 -16.54 1.11
CA TRP A 421 -8.58 -17.94 0.75
C TRP A 421 -7.63 -18.64 1.73
N PHE A 422 -6.68 -17.91 2.31
CA PHE A 422 -5.70 -18.47 3.24
C PHE A 422 -6.24 -18.65 4.66
N PHE A 423 -7.36 -18.03 5.04
CA PHE A 423 -7.85 -17.99 6.42
C PHE A 423 -7.93 -19.38 7.07
N PRO A 424 -8.50 -20.43 6.44
CA PRO A 424 -8.58 -21.77 7.05
C PRO A 424 -7.22 -22.43 7.37
N HIS A 425 -6.13 -21.91 6.80
CA HIS A 425 -4.78 -22.45 6.90
C HIS A 425 -3.74 -21.38 7.28
N ALA A 426 -4.17 -20.22 7.76
CA ALA A 426 -3.31 -19.05 7.93
C ALA A 426 -2.15 -19.32 8.89
N GLU A 427 -2.42 -19.97 10.04
CA GLU A 427 -1.39 -20.36 11.01
C GLU A 427 -0.30 -21.25 10.38
N LYS A 428 -0.70 -22.26 9.59
CA LYS A 428 0.24 -23.18 8.94
C LYS A 428 1.05 -22.48 7.85
N LEU A 429 0.43 -21.55 7.13
CA LEU A 429 1.09 -20.77 6.08
C LEU A 429 2.10 -19.78 6.67
N LEU A 430 1.76 -19.16 7.80
CA LEU A 430 2.66 -18.30 8.56
C LEU A 430 3.89 -19.08 9.07
N LYS A 431 3.68 -20.29 9.61
CA LYS A 431 4.78 -21.14 10.11
C LYS A 431 5.62 -21.79 9.01
N ALA A 432 5.23 -21.70 7.74
CA ALA A 432 6.03 -22.21 6.63
C ALA A 432 7.27 -21.33 6.38
N LYS A 433 8.27 -21.90 5.71
CA LYS A 433 9.55 -21.20 5.46
C LYS A 433 9.33 -19.95 4.60
N PRO A 434 9.95 -18.79 4.94
CA PRO A 434 9.95 -17.61 4.08
C PRO A 434 10.44 -17.93 2.67
N ASP A 435 9.71 -17.44 1.67
CA ASP A 435 10.11 -17.50 0.27
C ASP A 435 10.88 -16.23 -0.07
N ARG A 436 12.20 -16.34 -0.24
CA ARG A 436 13.11 -15.20 -0.45
C ARG A 436 13.80 -15.25 -1.81
N THR A 437 13.14 -15.88 -2.79
CA THR A 437 13.62 -15.91 -4.17
C THR A 437 13.24 -14.62 -4.89
N VAL A 438 13.72 -14.49 -6.13
CA VAL A 438 13.16 -13.55 -7.10
C VAL A 438 11.63 -13.63 -7.06
N ILE A 439 10.98 -12.47 -6.94
CA ILE A 439 9.53 -12.30 -6.98
C ILE A 439 9.07 -12.52 -8.42
N THR A 440 9.65 -11.76 -9.35
CA THR A 440 9.40 -11.81 -10.78
C THR A 440 10.54 -11.14 -11.53
N THR A 441 10.67 -11.40 -12.83
CA THR A 441 11.60 -10.71 -13.74
C THR A 441 10.78 -9.88 -14.72
N LEU A 442 10.95 -8.56 -14.70
CA LEU A 442 10.21 -7.62 -15.55
C LEU A 442 11.17 -6.63 -16.18
N ASP A 443 11.01 -6.38 -17.48
CA ASP A 443 11.82 -5.43 -18.24
C ASP A 443 13.35 -5.63 -18.16
N GLY A 444 13.78 -6.85 -17.83
CA GLY A 444 15.20 -7.22 -17.69
C GLY A 444 15.74 -7.14 -16.27
N ASP A 445 14.95 -6.64 -15.31
CA ASP A 445 15.25 -6.58 -13.88
C ASP A 445 14.63 -7.75 -13.12
N ASP A 446 15.42 -8.39 -12.26
CA ASP A 446 14.99 -9.35 -11.24
C ASP A 446 14.55 -8.59 -9.99
N TRP A 447 13.25 -8.61 -9.72
CA TRP A 447 12.68 -8.00 -8.52
C TRP A 447 12.81 -8.96 -7.34
N VAL A 448 13.47 -8.50 -6.27
CA VAL A 448 13.70 -9.29 -5.06
C VAL A 448 13.07 -8.63 -3.84
N PRO A 449 12.64 -9.40 -2.82
CA PRO A 449 12.18 -8.80 -1.58
C PRO A 449 13.34 -8.04 -0.92
N TYR A 450 13.15 -6.75 -0.63
CA TYR A 450 14.15 -5.98 0.10
C TYR A 450 14.30 -6.55 1.53
N LEU A 451 15.52 -6.56 2.04
CA LEU A 451 15.85 -6.99 3.40
C LEU A 451 16.15 -5.75 4.25
N PRO A 452 15.21 -5.28 5.09
CA PRO A 452 15.43 -4.12 5.95
C PRO A 452 16.71 -4.26 6.76
N TYR A 453 17.54 -3.20 6.74
CA TYR A 453 18.80 -3.12 7.50
C TYR A 453 19.78 -4.26 7.19
N GLY A 454 19.69 -4.88 6.00
CA GLY A 454 20.54 -5.99 5.57
C GLY A 454 20.35 -7.27 6.40
N LYS A 455 19.24 -7.39 7.14
CA LYS A 455 19.01 -8.47 8.11
C LYS A 455 17.84 -9.35 7.72
N GLN A 456 17.96 -10.62 8.08
CA GLN A 456 16.90 -11.61 7.90
C GLN A 456 15.96 -11.61 9.11
N SER A 457 14.67 -11.83 8.87
CA SER A 457 13.63 -11.98 9.89
C SER A 457 12.76 -13.22 9.64
N ALA A 458 12.09 -13.74 10.66
CA ALA A 458 11.14 -14.83 10.47
C ALA A 458 9.91 -14.37 9.66
N ARG A 459 9.12 -15.32 9.17
CA ARG A 459 7.87 -14.99 8.47
C ARG A 459 6.89 -14.38 9.48
N GLY A 460 6.34 -13.21 9.16
CA GLY A 460 5.41 -12.48 10.03
C GLY A 460 6.09 -11.41 10.89
N ASP A 461 7.40 -11.51 11.12
CA ASP A 461 8.14 -10.45 11.81
C ASP A 461 8.11 -9.15 10.99
N ALA A 462 8.15 -8.03 11.70
CA ALA A 462 8.24 -6.70 11.11
C ALA A 462 9.46 -5.96 11.65
N TRP A 463 9.81 -4.85 11.02
CA TRP A 463 10.86 -3.95 11.48
C TRP A 463 10.27 -2.60 11.85
N ALA A 464 10.63 -2.03 12.99
CA ALA A 464 10.42 -0.61 13.20
C ALA A 464 11.30 0.18 12.23
N ASP A 465 10.84 1.35 11.79
CA ASP A 465 11.59 2.26 10.92
C ASP A 465 12.91 2.79 11.51
N GLN A 466 13.13 2.60 12.80
CA GLN A 466 14.39 2.87 13.49
C GLN A 466 15.31 1.64 13.64
N GLY A 467 14.96 0.49 13.04
CA GLY A 467 15.82 -0.70 12.98
C GLY A 467 15.59 -1.75 14.06
N GLU A 468 14.58 -1.59 14.91
CA GLU A 468 14.17 -2.63 15.87
C GLU A 468 13.48 -3.79 15.14
N LEU A 469 13.91 -5.03 15.38
CA LEU A 469 13.20 -6.22 14.92
C LEU A 469 12.04 -6.52 15.88
N LEU A 470 10.83 -6.58 15.34
CA LEU A 470 9.60 -6.83 16.07
C LEU A 470 9.11 -8.25 15.72
N ASN A 471 9.30 -9.17 16.66
CA ASN A 471 8.93 -10.58 16.44
C ASN A 471 7.41 -10.77 16.42
N TRP A 472 6.94 -11.73 15.62
CA TRP A 472 5.51 -12.07 15.49
C TRP A 472 4.80 -12.23 16.84
N ASP A 473 5.34 -13.03 17.76
CA ASP A 473 4.70 -13.31 19.05
C ASP A 473 4.51 -12.04 19.89
N ALA A 474 5.45 -11.09 19.81
CA ALA A 474 5.40 -9.84 20.54
C ALA A 474 4.41 -8.83 19.91
N LEU A 475 4.22 -8.89 18.59
CA LEU A 475 3.28 -8.03 17.87
C LEU A 475 1.84 -8.56 17.91
N CYS A 476 1.68 -9.87 17.71
CA CYS A 476 0.43 -10.49 17.31
C CYS A 476 0.02 -11.71 18.14
N GLY A 477 0.84 -12.14 19.11
CA GLY A 477 0.55 -13.28 19.97
C GLY A 477 -0.81 -13.20 20.66
N GLU A 478 -1.18 -12.03 21.17
CA GLU A 478 -2.48 -11.79 21.83
C GLU A 478 -3.67 -11.83 20.85
N HIS A 479 -3.41 -11.70 19.56
CA HIS A 479 -4.43 -11.62 18.50
C HIS A 479 -4.61 -12.93 17.72
N GLU A 480 -3.75 -13.94 17.93
CA GLU A 480 -3.75 -15.19 17.15
C GLU A 480 -5.11 -15.89 17.11
N SER A 481 -5.84 -15.91 18.24
CA SER A 481 -7.17 -16.53 18.27
C SER A 481 -8.14 -15.85 17.29
N ALA A 482 -8.13 -14.52 17.22
CA ALA A 482 -8.98 -13.77 16.30
C ALA A 482 -8.50 -13.91 14.84
N LEU A 483 -7.18 -13.97 14.63
CA LEU A 483 -6.59 -14.14 13.31
C LEU A 483 -6.91 -15.49 12.68
N TYR A 484 -6.88 -16.58 13.47
CA TYR A 484 -7.00 -17.95 12.96
C TYR A 484 -8.40 -18.55 13.10
N ASN A 485 -9.16 -18.14 14.11
CA ASN A 485 -10.50 -18.69 14.39
C ASN A 485 -11.63 -17.70 14.11
N GLY A 486 -11.29 -16.48 13.69
CA GLY A 486 -12.21 -15.39 13.45
C GLY A 486 -12.46 -14.55 14.70
N TRP A 487 -12.78 -13.26 14.49
CA TRP A 487 -13.15 -12.38 15.58
C TRP A 487 -14.60 -12.65 16.01
N ARG A 488 -14.84 -12.78 17.31
CA ARG A 488 -16.18 -12.81 17.89
C ARG A 488 -16.29 -11.61 18.82
N PRO A 489 -17.28 -10.72 18.64
CA PRO A 489 -17.49 -9.65 19.60
C PRO A 489 -17.70 -10.26 20.99
N PRO A 490 -17.16 -9.64 22.05
CA PRO A 490 -17.56 -10.02 23.40
C PRO A 490 -19.10 -9.92 23.50
N PRO A 491 -19.76 -10.87 24.19
CA PRO A 491 -21.19 -10.76 24.43
C PRO A 491 -21.48 -9.40 25.10
N PRO A 492 -22.62 -8.76 24.76
CA PRO A 492 -22.99 -7.50 25.39
C PRO A 492 -22.96 -7.66 26.91
N GLU A 493 -22.42 -6.67 27.61
CA GLU A 493 -22.46 -6.66 29.08
C GLU A 493 -23.91 -6.84 29.53
N PRO A 494 -24.17 -7.73 30.51
CA PRO A 494 -25.51 -7.88 31.03
C PRO A 494 -25.99 -6.52 31.54
N GLU A 495 -27.15 -6.08 31.05
CA GLU A 495 -27.79 -4.87 31.57
C GLU A 495 -27.87 -4.99 33.09
N PRO A 496 -27.52 -3.94 33.86
CA PRO A 496 -27.65 -3.98 35.30
C PRO A 496 -29.12 -4.28 35.64
N GLU A 497 -29.34 -5.35 36.41
CA GLU A 497 -30.66 -5.72 36.90
C GLU A 497 -31.31 -4.48 37.52
N LYS A 498 -32.43 -4.04 36.93
CA LYS A 498 -33.26 -3.00 37.53
C LYS A 498 -33.91 -3.57 38.78
N GLU A 499 -33.20 -3.52 39.90
CA GLU A 499 -33.82 -3.68 41.22
C GLU A 499 -34.77 -2.51 41.48
N GLY A 500 -36.06 -2.84 41.68
CA GLY A 500 -36.95 -2.07 42.52
C GLY A 500 -37.87 -1.05 41.84
N GLN A 501 -38.99 -1.51 41.29
CA GLN A 501 -40.29 -0.79 41.37
C GLN A 501 -41.44 -1.79 41.53
N GLN A 502 -41.44 -2.54 42.64
CA GLN A 502 -42.68 -3.02 43.25
C GLN A 502 -43.09 -1.99 44.29
N GLU A 503 -43.99 -1.08 43.92
CA GLU A 503 -44.95 -0.38 44.79
C GLU A 503 -45.51 0.83 44.02
N LYS A 504 -46.62 0.61 43.30
CA LYS A 504 -47.68 1.58 43.00
C LYS A 504 -48.77 0.89 42.18
N HIS A 505 -49.40 -0.11 42.79
CA HIS A 505 -50.67 -0.67 42.31
C HIS A 505 -51.64 -0.73 43.48
N GLU A 506 -51.87 0.40 44.13
CA GLU A 506 -52.91 0.51 45.15
C GLU A 506 -53.44 1.94 45.30
N GLU A 507 -53.67 2.66 44.19
CA GLU A 507 -54.38 3.95 44.26
C GLU A 507 -55.06 4.38 42.95
N GLU A 508 -55.67 3.44 42.21
CA GLU A 508 -56.55 3.79 41.07
C GLU A 508 -57.80 2.88 41.00
N LYS A 509 -58.32 2.54 42.18
CA LYS A 509 -59.68 2.00 42.35
C LYS A 509 -60.51 2.95 43.22
N LYS A 510 -60.76 4.15 42.70
CA LYS A 510 -61.89 5.01 43.08
C LYS A 510 -61.97 6.15 42.06
N ASP A 511 -63.20 6.43 41.64
CA ASP A 511 -63.63 7.46 40.68
C ASP A 511 -63.47 7.05 39.21
N GLY A 512 -64.48 6.86 38.38
CA GLY A 512 -65.94 6.95 38.45
C GLY A 512 -66.41 6.75 37.00
N LYS A 513 -67.11 5.66 36.66
CA LYS A 513 -68.55 5.68 36.31
C LYS A 513 -69.04 7.03 35.75
N GLN A 514 -69.27 7.14 34.44
CA GLN A 514 -70.59 7.36 33.84
C GLN A 514 -70.53 7.70 32.34
N ASP A 515 -71.33 6.92 31.58
CA ASP A 515 -72.16 7.30 30.42
C ASP A 515 -71.47 7.84 29.14
N GLY A 516 -71.76 7.37 27.93
CA GLY A 516 -72.71 6.38 27.42
C GLY A 516 -72.96 6.62 25.92
N LYS A 517 -73.40 5.58 25.19
CA LYS A 517 -74.15 5.61 23.90
C LYS A 517 -73.43 6.21 22.66
N GLN A 518 -73.63 5.76 21.41
CA GLN A 518 -74.62 4.91 20.75
C GLN A 518 -74.10 4.60 19.32
N ASP A 519 -74.53 3.44 18.79
CA ASP A 519 -74.86 3.09 17.40
C ASP A 519 -73.75 3.21 16.31
N GLU A 520 -73.47 2.25 15.43
CA GLU A 520 -74.17 1.04 14.95
C GLU A 520 -73.12 0.03 14.43
#